data_AF-A0A961ZE54-F1
#
_entry.id   AF-A0A961ZE54-F1
#
_cell.length_a   1.000
_cell.length_b   1.000
_cell.length_c   1.000
_cell.angle_alpha   90.00
_cell.angle_beta   90.00
_cell.angle_gamma   90.00
#
_symmetry.space_group_name_H-M   'P 1'
#
loop_
_entity.id
_entity.type
_entity.pdbx_description
1 polymer ?
#
loop_
_entity_poly.entity_id
_entity_poly.type
_entity_poly.pdbx_seq_one_letter_code
_entity_poly.pdbx_strand_id
1 'polypeptide(L)'
;DVIVQAARLRDGSRRITHVTEVLGMEGDVVVTQDIFVYDITGEDANGNLIGRHRSTGITKPRMSERARYYNEETNLAEALEGANVEQQEKLRG
;
A
#
# COMPACT_ATOMS: atom_id res chain seq x y z
N ASP A 1 -9.46 -2.77 11.39
CA ASP A 1 -8.03 -2.88 11.76
C ASP A 1 -7.16 -2.80 10.52
N VAL A 2 -5.84 -2.73 10.70
CA VAL A 2 -4.88 -2.70 9.61
C VAL A 2 -3.89 -3.85 9.80
N ILE A 3 -3.58 -4.53 8.70
CA ILE A 3 -2.59 -5.59 8.59
C ILE A 3 -1.44 -5.03 7.75
N VAL A 4 -0.21 -5.16 8.24
CA VAL A 4 1.00 -4.77 7.50
C VAL A 4 1.79 -6.04 7.20
N GLN A 5 1.81 -6.45 5.94
CA GLN A 5 2.52 -7.65 5.52
C GLN A 5 3.92 -7.30 5.04
N ALA A 6 4.94 -7.84 5.71
CA ALA A 6 6.32 -7.74 5.30
C ALA A 6 6.84 -9.09 4.78
N ALA A 7 7.62 -9.06 3.69
CA ALA A 7 8.27 -10.24 3.12
C ALA A 7 9.76 -9.98 2.88
N ARG A 8 10.55 -11.05 2.87
CA ARG A 8 11.92 -11.02 2.34
C ARG A 8 11.84 -11.29 0.84
N LEU A 9 12.37 -10.37 0.04
CA LEU A 9 12.39 -10.48 -1.42
C LEU A 9 13.64 -11.25 -1.88
N ARG A 10 13.70 -11.56 -3.19
CA ARG A 10 14.78 -12.38 -3.76
C ARG A 10 16.16 -11.73 -3.74
N ASP A 11 16.22 -10.41 -3.65
CA ASP A 11 17.47 -9.65 -3.43
C ASP A 11 17.90 -9.65 -1.95
N GLY A 12 17.17 -10.36 -1.09
CA GLY A 12 17.42 -10.43 0.34
C GLY A 12 16.86 -9.24 1.13
N SER A 13 16.35 -8.19 0.49
CA SER A 13 15.74 -7.05 1.20
C SER A 13 14.44 -7.46 1.90
N ARG A 14 14.11 -6.80 3.03
CA ARG A 14 12.79 -6.94 3.66
C ARG A 14 11.96 -5.70 3.29
N ARG A 15 10.79 -5.92 2.70
CA ARG A 15 9.87 -4.85 2.28
C ARG A 15 8.48 -5.09 2.85
N ILE A 16 7.78 -4.00 3.18
CA ILE A 16 6.33 -4.05 3.30
C ILE A 16 5.81 -4.32 1.88
N THR A 17 4.97 -5.33 1.75
CA THR A 17 4.41 -5.78 0.47
C THR A 17 2.95 -5.38 0.33
N HIS A 18 2.21 -5.39 1.43
CA HIS A 18 0.80 -5.05 1.48
C HIS A 18 0.51 -4.27 2.76
N VAL A 19 -0.29 -3.21 2.63
CA VAL A 19 -0.99 -2.56 3.73
C VAL A 19 -2.46 -2.79 3.47
N THR A 20 -3.08 -3.63 4.29
CA THR A 20 -4.44 -4.13 4.09
C THR A 20 -5.31 -3.68 5.24
N GLU A 21 -6.52 -3.20 4.97
CA GLU A 21 -7.50 -2.95 6.03
C GLU A 21 -8.55 -4.06 6.10
N VAL A 22 -8.95 -4.38 7.33
CA VAL A 22 -10.05 -5.29 7.62
C VAL A 22 -11.34 -4.49 7.65
N LEU A 23 -12.26 -4.83 6.75
CA LEU A 23 -13.56 -4.18 6.60
C LEU A 23 -14.63 -4.82 7.50
N GLY A 24 -14.41 -6.04 7.98
CA GLY A 24 -15.32 -6.72 8.89
C GLY A 24 -15.45 -8.20 8.55
N MET A 25 -16.63 -8.75 8.77
CA MET A 25 -16.97 -10.13 8.46
C MET A 25 -18.21 -10.19 7.57
N GLU A 26 -18.21 -11.10 6.61
CA GLU A 26 -19.39 -11.55 5.88
C GLU A 26 -19.62 -13.02 6.26
N GLY A 27 -20.60 -13.27 7.14
CA GLY A 27 -20.71 -14.55 7.83
C GLY A 27 -19.42 -14.84 8.61
N ASP A 28 -18.76 -15.95 8.29
CA ASP A 28 -17.49 -16.37 8.90
C ASP A 28 -16.23 -15.94 8.10
N VAL A 29 -16.43 -15.21 7.00
CA VAL A 29 -15.33 -14.78 6.12
C VAL A 29 -14.89 -13.36 6.49
N VAL A 30 -13.60 -13.16 6.74
CA VAL A 30 -13.03 -11.82 6.95
C VAL A 30 -12.94 -11.10 5.62
N VAL A 31 -13.56 -9.92 5.53
CA VAL A 31 -13.49 -9.06 4.35
C VAL A 31 -12.35 -8.07 4.53
N THR A 32 -11.47 -8.00 3.53
CA THR A 32 -10.30 -7.12 3.53
C THR A 32 -10.19 -6.35 2.22
N GLN A 33 -9.43 -5.26 2.24
CA GLN A 33 -8.97 -4.61 1.02
C GLN A 33 -7.54 -4.08 1.18
N ASP A 34 -6.74 -4.22 0.14
CA ASP A 34 -5.40 -3.65 0.10
C ASP A 34 -5.49 -2.16 -0.19
N ILE A 35 -4.77 -1.36 0.59
CA ILE A 35 -4.65 0.08 0.45
C ILE A 35 -3.39 0.43 -0.32
N PHE A 36 -2.28 -0.23 0.02
CA PHE A 36 -1.02 -0.11 -0.68
C PHE A 36 -0.45 -1.49 -1.01
N VAL A 37 0.11 -1.62 -2.21
CA VAL A 37 0.86 -2.80 -2.65
C VAL A 37 2.26 -2.37 -3.08
N TYR A 38 3.27 -3.20 -2.84
CA TYR A 38 4.63 -2.93 -3.31
C TYR A 38 4.83 -3.50 -4.71
N ASP A 39 5.03 -2.62 -5.68
CA ASP A 39 5.31 -2.99 -7.07
C ASP A 39 6.82 -2.97 -7.32
N ILE A 40 7.35 -4.12 -7.73
CA ILE A 40 8.71 -4.22 -8.26
C ILE A 40 8.69 -3.68 -9.69
N THR A 41 9.48 -2.64 -9.95
CA THR A 41 9.54 -1.95 -11.23
C THR A 41 10.81 -2.29 -12.02
N GLY A 42 11.79 -2.95 -11.41
CA GLY A 42 13.00 -3.39 -12.08
C GLY A 42 14.03 -3.96 -11.12
N GLU A 43 15.25 -4.05 -11.62
CA GLU A 43 16.42 -4.56 -10.91
C GLU A 43 17.64 -3.75 -11.35
N ASP A 44 18.51 -3.39 -10.41
CA ASP A 44 19.77 -2.70 -10.73
C ASP A 44 20.86 -3.69 -11.20
N ALA A 45 22.01 -3.17 -11.60
CA ALA A 45 23.13 -3.98 -12.09
C ALA A 45 23.71 -4.95 -11.04
N ASN A 46 23.41 -4.76 -9.75
CA ASN A 46 23.88 -5.59 -8.64
C ASN A 46 22.82 -6.63 -8.22
N GLY A 47 21.67 -6.67 -8.88
CA GLY A 47 20.57 -7.58 -8.57
C GLY A 47 19.63 -7.07 -7.48
N ASN A 48 19.74 -5.80 -7.06
CA ASN A 48 18.81 -5.23 -6.09
C ASN A 48 17.51 -4.86 -6.77
N LEU A 49 16.39 -5.19 -6.13
CA LEU A 49 15.08 -4.85 -6.65
C LEU A 49 14.80 -3.36 -6.49
N ILE A 50 14.36 -2.76 -7.59
CA ILE A 50 13.81 -1.41 -7.62
C ILE A 50 12.30 -1.55 -7.58
N GLY A 51 11.65 -0.85 -6.66
CA GLY A 51 10.21 -0.88 -6.52
C GLY A 51 9.71 0.17 -5.56
N ARG A 52 8.39 0.35 -5.55
CA ARG A 52 7.71 1.40 -4.79
C ARG A 52 6.34 0.93 -4.33
N HIS A 53 5.82 1.56 -3.28
CA HIS A 53 4.43 1.34 -2.90
C HIS A 53 3.52 2.08 -3.87
N ARG A 54 2.45 1.42 -4.25
CA ARG A 54 1.42 1.93 -5.13
C ARG A 54 0.08 1.89 -4.41
N SER A 55 -0.71 2.95 -4.57
CA SER A 55 -2.11 2.95 -4.13
C SER A 55 -2.96 2.02 -4.98
N THR A 56 -3.89 1.30 -4.35
CA THR A 56 -4.86 0.46 -5.06
C THR A 56 -6.01 1.26 -5.69
N GLY A 57 -6.02 2.59 -5.52
CA GLY A 57 -7.06 3.50 -6.01
C GLY A 57 -8.12 3.86 -4.96
N ILE A 58 -8.00 3.34 -3.75
CA ILE A 58 -8.87 3.69 -2.62
C ILE A 58 -8.44 5.05 -2.07
N THR A 59 -9.25 6.08 -2.30
CA THR A 59 -8.93 7.45 -1.87
C THR A 59 -9.37 7.78 -0.44
N LYS A 60 -10.30 6.98 0.12
CA LYS A 60 -10.81 7.16 1.49
C LYS A 60 -11.04 5.80 2.16
N PRO A 61 -9.99 5.13 2.63
CA PRO A 61 -10.12 3.86 3.32
C PRO A 61 -10.85 4.00 4.67
N ARG A 62 -11.40 2.91 5.21
CA ARG A 62 -12.09 2.92 6.50
C ARG A 62 -11.17 3.37 7.64
N MET A 63 -9.87 3.07 7.55
CA MET A 63 -8.86 3.53 8.51
C MET A 63 -8.68 5.06 8.55
N SER A 64 -9.20 5.83 7.58
CA SER A 64 -9.14 7.30 7.61
C SER A 64 -9.79 7.89 8.86
N GLU A 65 -10.84 7.27 9.40
CA GLU A 65 -11.47 7.73 10.66
C GLU A 65 -10.51 7.60 11.85
N ARG A 66 -9.77 6.50 11.92
CA ARG A 66 -8.73 6.30 12.94
C ARG A 66 -7.55 7.24 12.71
N ALA A 67 -7.12 7.45 11.47
CA ALA A 67 -6.08 8.42 11.16
C ALA A 67 -6.47 9.82 11.65
N ARG A 68 -7.71 10.26 11.40
CA ARG A 68 -8.24 11.52 11.93
C ARG A 68 -8.19 11.59 13.46
N TYR A 69 -8.60 10.52 14.15
CA TYR A 69 -8.52 10.46 15.62
C TYR A 69 -7.10 10.70 16.15
N TYR A 70 -6.08 10.27 15.40
CA TYR A 70 -4.68 10.50 15.74
C TYR A 70 -4.06 11.75 15.10
N ASN A 71 -4.85 12.59 14.41
CA ASN A 71 -4.40 13.76 13.63
C ASN A 71 -3.48 13.43 12.44
N GLU A 72 -3.61 12.22 11.89
CA GLU A 72 -2.82 11.69 10.77
C GLU A 72 -3.62 11.63 9.45
N GLU A 73 -4.83 12.20 9.40
CA GLU A 73 -5.69 12.15 8.20
C GLU A 73 -5.03 12.80 6.99
N THR A 74 -4.40 13.97 7.17
CA THR A 74 -3.69 14.67 6.10
C THR A 74 -2.54 13.83 5.55
N ASN A 75 -1.70 13.28 6.44
CA ASN A 75 -0.57 12.44 6.04
C ASN A 75 -1.01 11.18 5.29
N LEU A 76 -2.12 10.56 5.70
CA LEU A 76 -2.70 9.43 4.99
C LEU A 76 -3.21 9.83 3.59
N ALA A 77 -3.92 10.95 3.48
CA ALA A 77 -4.44 11.45 2.20
C ALA A 77 -3.29 11.74 1.21
N GLU A 78 -2.24 12.44 1.68
CA GLU A 78 -1.06 12.75 0.88
C GLU A 78 -0.34 11.48 0.40
N ALA A 79 -0.20 10.47 1.26
CA ALA A 79 0.41 9.20 0.89
C ALA A 79 -0.40 8.43 -0.17
N LEU A 80 -1.74 8.42 -0.05
CA LEU A 80 -2.64 7.77 -1.01
C LEU A 80 -2.59 8.46 -2.37
N GLU A 81 -2.60 9.80 -2.39
CA GLU A 81 -2.54 10.59 -3.61
C GLU A 81 -1.19 10.45 -4.30
N GLY A 82 -0.08 10.62 -3.56
CA GLY A 82 1.27 10.50 -4.10
C GLY A 82 1.51 9.13 -4.74
N ALA A 83 1.14 8.04 -4.06
CA ALA A 83 1.27 6.69 -4.58
C ALA A 83 0.32 6.36 -5.75
N ASN A 84 -0.73 7.15 -5.97
CA ASN A 84 -1.64 7.01 -7.10
C ASN A 84 -1.14 7.80 -8.33
N VAL A 85 -0.70 9.05 -8.14
CA VAL A 85 -0.17 9.90 -9.23
C VAL A 85 1.01 9.23 -9.92
N GLU A 86 1.98 8.73 -9.13
CA GLU A 86 3.14 8.02 -9.65
C GLU A 86 2.76 6.80 -10.50
N GLN A 87 1.65 6.14 -10.19
CA GLN A 87 1.14 5.02 -10.99
C GLN A 87 0.54 5.50 -12.31
N GLN A 88 -0.29 6.54 -12.26
CA GLN A 88 -0.95 7.07 -13.46
C GLN A 88 0.07 7.58 -14.47
N GLU A 89 1.14 8.22 -14.01
CA GLU A 89 2.24 8.65 -14.89
C GLU A 89 2.91 7.46 -15.59
N LYS A 90 3.14 6.36 -14.88
CA LYS A 90 3.72 5.14 -15.46
C LYS A 90 2.81 4.47 -16.50
N LEU A 91 1.48 4.57 -16.34
CA LEU A 91 0.52 4.01 -17.30
C LEU A 91 0.36 4.87 -18.57
N ARG A 92 0.82 6.12 -18.54
CA ARG A 92 0.68 7.08 -19.65
C ARG A 92 1.92 7.15 -20.54
N GLY A 93 3.05 6.56 -20.13
CA GLY A 93 4.27 6.43 -20.93
C GLY A 93 4.43 5.03 -21.51
#